data_AF-A0A1S8S147-F1
#
_entry.id   AF-A0A1S8S147-F1
#
_cell.length_a   1.000
_cell.length_b   1.000
_cell.length_c   1.000
_cell.angle_alpha   90.00
_cell.angle_beta   90.00
_cell.angle_gamma   90.00
#
_symmetry.space_group_name_H-M   'P 1'
#
loop_
_entity.id
_entity.type
_entity.pdbx_description
1 polymer ?
#
loop_
_entity_poly.entity_id
_entity_poly.type
_entity_poly.pdbx_seq_one_letter_code
_entity_poly.pdbx_strand_id
1 'polypeptide(L)'
;MKGTIENENFDTKMETYDWRYSASIVGLIKYFNYLVDKGYAAESDLYQIEDDVLLYNKESITEERYLLFVEYYFQEYMHHRDIEKILSDDELTDEQIKLVNLKLKSNAIMKKVFKDIKFSLENKEIIIDQIKENRLLLIKETYRSGRSLYANFANINSLFQDVGSICRLQNYNIDTGKKSKSISYNWDFKTYNFEDEKEFDFIPFAFSKSYESFFINNNYSIKQLFNTNNLISNSDNPRSTLFSELKNSADFIDFDVEVITKNRDKDYFETLYIRKDAIRIFSKIKNYKAIKIKYRVNENYNRYLEKEVSDSILNNIKIDALIEMLLKPKQDTAKYKYPNYSYNIKTLIEINTLIYGGDKMDKQMKSAYASAKRVMKEIPENKVDSYKQKLISAITFKDYDRFCQVLLQLSSYSGVVFDFAYDLFGNFDENKNIAYTFINALNKESNKDNGGKANE
;
A
#
# COMPACT_ATOMS: atom_id res chain seq x y z
N MET A 1 2.95 22.56 13.67
CA MET A 1 2.07 23.72 13.78
C MET A 1 2.69 24.83 12.97
N LYS A 2 1.88 25.67 12.33
CA LYS A 2 2.38 26.81 11.55
C LYS A 2 2.45 28.06 12.41
N GLY A 3 3.44 28.91 12.16
CA GLY A 3 3.55 30.23 12.76
C GLY A 3 4.13 31.25 11.79
N THR A 4 3.77 32.51 11.98
CA THR A 4 4.45 33.65 11.34
C THR A 4 5.63 34.05 12.20
N ILE A 5 6.74 34.44 11.57
CA ILE A 5 7.95 34.89 12.25
C ILE A 5 8.43 36.20 11.65
N GLU A 6 9.06 37.02 12.49
CA GLU A 6 9.83 38.18 12.07
C GLU A 6 11.31 37.77 12.09
N ASN A 7 11.76 37.14 11.00
CA ASN A 7 13.17 36.83 10.75
C ASN A 7 13.60 37.59 9.47
N GLU A 8 14.87 38.01 9.39
CA GLU A 8 15.39 38.77 8.25
C GLU A 8 15.28 38.01 6.93
N ASN A 9 15.32 36.67 6.96
CA ASN A 9 15.35 35.83 5.76
C ASN A 9 14.04 35.05 5.48
N PHE A 10 13.17 34.86 6.48
CA PHE A 10 11.97 34.02 6.36
C PHE A 10 10.77 34.62 7.10
N ASP A 11 9.58 34.52 6.51
CA ASP A 11 8.31 35.03 7.09
C ASP A 11 7.46 33.95 7.79
N THR A 12 7.72 32.67 7.52
CA THR A 12 6.87 31.56 7.96
C THR A 12 7.69 30.41 8.54
N LYS A 13 7.16 29.78 9.58
CA LYS A 13 7.68 28.53 10.16
C LYS A 13 6.62 27.43 10.22
N MET A 14 7.03 26.18 10.11
CA MET A 14 6.14 25.01 10.20
C MET A 14 6.83 23.84 10.91
N GLU A 15 6.17 23.30 11.94
CA GLU A 15 6.67 22.21 12.79
C GLU A 15 5.84 20.92 12.59
N THR A 16 6.44 19.76 12.83
CA THR A 16 5.84 18.40 12.68
C THR A 16 4.87 18.05 13.82
N TYR A 17 3.84 18.88 14.04
CA TYR A 17 2.90 18.75 15.16
C TYR A 17 1.99 17.52 15.07
N ASP A 18 1.40 17.29 13.90
CA ASP A 18 0.66 16.08 13.60
C ASP A 18 0.99 15.60 12.18
N TRP A 19 0.42 14.46 11.77
CA TRP A 19 0.70 13.89 10.47
C TRP A 19 0.35 14.80 9.28
N ARG A 20 -0.63 15.71 9.42
CA ARG A 20 -1.03 16.66 8.36
C ARG A 20 0.08 17.68 8.15
N TYR A 21 0.60 18.25 9.25
CA TYR A 21 1.76 19.14 9.19
C TYR A 21 3.00 18.43 8.66
N SER A 22 3.29 17.23 9.15
CA SER A 22 4.41 16.40 8.68
C SER A 22 4.32 16.13 7.17
N ALA A 23 3.14 15.75 6.66
CA ALA A 23 2.93 15.52 5.24
C ALA A 23 3.06 16.81 4.42
N SER A 24 2.48 17.92 4.89
CA SER A 24 2.65 19.22 4.24
C SER A 24 4.11 19.65 4.15
N ILE A 25 4.89 19.51 5.21
CA ILE A 25 6.33 19.82 5.24
C ILE A 25 7.08 19.01 4.18
N VAL A 26 6.83 17.69 4.08
CA VAL A 26 7.45 16.86 3.04
C VAL A 26 7.05 17.34 1.63
N GLY A 27 5.79 17.67 1.42
CA GLY A 27 5.31 18.20 0.15
C GLY A 27 5.92 19.56 -0.22
N LEU A 28 6.08 20.45 0.77
CA LEU A 28 6.74 21.75 0.61
C LEU A 28 8.21 21.61 0.26
N ILE A 29 8.96 20.75 0.95
CA ILE A 29 10.38 20.51 0.64
C ILE A 29 10.52 19.99 -0.80
N LYS A 30 9.66 19.06 -1.24
CA LYS A 30 9.66 18.59 -2.64
C LYS A 30 9.40 19.72 -3.64
N TYR A 31 8.48 20.63 -3.30
CA TYR A 31 8.18 21.80 -4.11
C TYR A 31 9.36 22.78 -4.18
N PHE A 32 9.99 23.11 -3.05
CA PHE A 32 11.14 24.00 -3.04
C PHE A 32 12.33 23.41 -3.76
N ASN A 33 12.62 22.11 -3.58
CA ASN A 33 13.66 21.43 -4.34
C ASN A 33 13.39 21.48 -5.85
N TYR A 34 12.13 21.32 -6.27
CA TYR A 34 11.75 21.53 -7.66
C TYR A 34 12.04 22.96 -8.14
N LEU A 35 11.79 23.98 -7.32
CA LEU A 35 12.11 25.36 -7.67
C LEU A 35 13.62 25.60 -7.83
N VAL A 36 14.43 25.01 -6.94
CA VAL A 36 15.90 25.02 -7.04
C VAL A 36 16.35 24.34 -8.33
N ASP A 37 15.85 23.13 -8.60
CA ASP A 37 16.20 22.33 -9.79
C ASP A 37 15.83 23.02 -11.11
N LYS A 38 14.80 23.88 -11.09
CA LYS A 38 14.38 24.71 -12.23
C LYS A 38 15.04 26.07 -12.30
N GLY A 39 15.90 26.41 -11.34
CA GLY A 39 16.66 27.66 -11.33
C GLY A 39 15.82 28.89 -10.97
N TYR A 40 14.71 28.74 -10.25
CA TYR A 40 13.89 29.88 -9.83
C TYR A 40 14.53 30.70 -8.71
N ALA A 41 15.28 30.06 -7.80
CA ALA A 41 15.99 30.67 -6.68
C ALA A 41 17.02 29.69 -6.10
N ALA A 42 17.97 30.18 -5.29
CA ALA A 42 18.85 29.31 -4.52
C ALA A 42 18.09 28.66 -3.35
N GLU A 43 18.55 27.49 -2.90
CA GLU A 43 17.91 26.75 -1.79
C GLU A 43 17.81 27.61 -0.52
N SER A 44 18.88 28.35 -0.20
CA SER A 44 18.98 29.26 0.95
C SER A 44 17.93 30.35 0.98
N ASP A 45 17.35 30.71 -0.17
CA ASP A 45 16.38 31.80 -0.31
C ASP A 45 14.94 31.28 -0.22
N LEU A 46 14.76 29.96 -0.42
CA LEU A 46 13.45 29.31 -0.46
C LEU A 46 13.05 28.74 0.89
N TYR A 47 13.95 27.98 1.52
CA TYR A 47 13.68 27.36 2.81
C TYR A 47 14.95 27.01 3.59
N GLN A 48 14.77 26.84 4.89
CA GLN A 48 15.79 26.32 5.79
C GLN A 48 15.16 25.37 6.81
N ILE A 49 15.94 24.42 7.31
CA ILE A 49 15.55 23.56 8.43
C ILE A 49 16.48 23.86 9.61
N GLU A 50 15.93 24.48 10.66
CA GLU A 50 16.63 24.80 11.92
C GLU A 50 15.83 24.22 13.08
N ASP A 51 16.50 23.56 14.03
CA ASP A 51 15.88 22.97 15.23
C ASP A 51 14.60 22.15 14.97
N ASP A 52 14.62 21.38 13.86
CA ASP A 52 13.49 20.59 13.36
C ASP A 52 12.23 21.39 12.99
N VAL A 53 12.43 22.64 12.60
CA VAL A 53 11.41 23.56 12.10
C VAL A 53 11.72 23.91 10.66
N LEU A 54 10.72 23.82 9.78
CA LEU A 54 10.82 24.31 8.41
C LEU A 54 10.57 25.83 8.40
N LEU A 55 11.55 26.61 7.98
CA LEU A 55 11.46 28.05 7.74
C LEU A 55 11.35 28.29 6.24
N TYR A 56 10.46 29.18 5.79
CA TYR A 56 10.29 29.49 4.36
C TYR A 56 9.58 30.84 4.17
N ASN A 57 9.63 31.35 2.93
CA ASN A 57 8.88 32.53 2.51
C ASN A 57 7.59 32.15 1.80
N LYS A 58 6.45 32.64 2.31
CA LYS A 58 5.13 32.31 1.75
C LYS A 58 4.95 32.85 0.33
N GLU A 59 5.56 34.00 0.03
CA GLU A 59 5.52 34.62 -1.31
C GLU A 59 6.16 33.75 -2.39
N SER A 60 7.06 32.84 -2.03
CA SER A 60 7.66 31.89 -2.97
C SER A 60 6.63 30.91 -3.56
N ILE A 61 5.50 30.71 -2.88
CA ILE A 61 4.43 29.80 -3.28
C ILE A 61 3.38 30.57 -4.11
N THR A 62 3.48 30.45 -5.43
CA THR A 62 2.49 31.02 -6.37
C THR A 62 1.63 29.92 -7.01
N GLU A 63 0.40 30.24 -7.41
CA GLU A 63 -0.48 29.28 -8.09
C GLU A 63 0.16 28.72 -9.37
N GLU A 64 0.80 29.57 -10.18
CA GLU A 64 1.50 29.16 -11.40
C GLU A 64 2.61 28.15 -11.09
N ARG A 65 3.52 28.48 -10.17
CA ARG A 65 4.64 27.59 -9.81
C ARG A 65 4.16 26.27 -9.21
N TYR A 66 3.12 26.32 -8.38
CA TYR A 66 2.48 25.13 -7.83
C TYR A 66 1.95 24.22 -8.94
N LEU A 67 1.24 24.78 -9.92
CA LEU A 67 0.70 24.00 -11.04
C LEU A 67 1.82 23.41 -11.92
N LEU A 68 2.89 24.16 -12.18
CA LEU A 68 4.05 23.61 -12.89
C LEU A 68 4.74 22.47 -12.12
N PHE A 69 4.79 22.56 -10.78
CA PHE A 69 5.24 21.46 -9.93
C PHE A 69 4.29 20.26 -9.99
N VAL A 70 2.97 20.47 -9.97
CA VAL A 70 1.95 19.42 -10.16
C VAL A 70 2.18 18.67 -11.46
N GLU A 71 2.39 19.39 -12.56
CA GLU A 71 2.65 18.79 -13.87
C GLU A 71 3.94 17.96 -13.86
N TYR A 72 5.01 18.48 -13.24
CA TYR A 72 6.27 17.77 -13.11
C TYR A 72 6.12 16.49 -12.27
N TYR A 73 5.52 16.59 -11.08
CA TYR A 73 5.44 15.50 -10.12
C TYR A 73 4.44 14.42 -10.54
N PHE A 74 3.30 14.80 -11.12
CA PHE A 74 2.24 13.89 -11.57
C PHE A 74 2.14 13.78 -13.09
N GLN A 75 3.26 13.92 -13.82
CA GLN A 75 3.29 13.94 -15.29
C GLN A 75 2.55 12.78 -15.97
N GLU A 76 2.56 11.58 -15.37
CA GLU A 76 1.90 10.37 -15.91
C GLU A 76 0.36 10.49 -15.94
N TYR A 77 -0.20 11.38 -15.14
CA TYR A 77 -1.63 11.67 -15.10
C TYR A 77 -2.02 12.85 -16.00
N MET A 78 -1.03 13.54 -16.58
CA MET A 78 -1.24 14.75 -17.40
C MET A 78 -1.39 14.38 -18.87
N HIS A 79 -2.64 14.25 -19.33
CA HIS A 79 -2.94 13.79 -20.69
C HIS A 79 -2.34 14.65 -21.80
N HIS A 80 -2.23 15.97 -21.58
CA HIS A 80 -1.59 16.87 -22.54
C HIS A 80 -0.08 16.62 -22.68
N ARG A 81 0.60 16.14 -21.63
CA ARG A 81 2.02 15.75 -21.70
C ARG A 81 2.23 14.52 -22.57
N ASP A 82 1.32 13.54 -22.49
CA ASP A 82 1.36 12.38 -23.39
C ASP A 82 1.16 12.80 -24.85
N ILE A 83 0.25 13.74 -25.10
CA ILE A 83 0.03 14.30 -26.44
C ILE A 83 1.28 15.03 -26.92
N GLU A 84 1.87 15.93 -26.13
CA GLU A 84 3.12 16.62 -26.50
C GLU A 84 4.25 15.63 -26.84
N LYS A 85 4.41 14.55 -26.05
CA LYS A 85 5.42 13.51 -26.29
C LYS A 85 5.17 12.74 -27.59
N ILE A 86 3.92 12.45 -27.93
CA ILE A 86 3.61 11.78 -29.19
C ILE A 86 3.83 12.75 -30.35
N LEU A 87 3.36 13.99 -30.21
CA LEU A 87 3.46 15.00 -31.27
C LEU A 87 4.88 15.55 -31.46
N SER A 88 5.86 15.25 -30.60
CA SER A 88 7.26 15.59 -30.88
C SER A 88 7.86 14.77 -32.01
N ASP A 89 7.26 13.64 -32.37
CA ASP A 89 7.70 12.81 -33.49
C ASP A 89 7.22 13.41 -34.84
N ASP A 90 8.08 13.32 -35.86
CA ASP A 90 7.78 13.79 -37.22
C ASP A 90 6.92 12.79 -38.01
N GLU A 91 7.07 11.49 -37.74
CA GLU A 91 6.29 10.41 -38.33
C GLU A 91 5.40 9.74 -37.27
N LEU A 92 4.08 9.75 -37.49
CA LEU A 92 3.11 9.17 -36.58
C LEU A 92 2.44 7.94 -37.18
N THR A 93 2.41 6.87 -36.39
CA THR A 93 1.64 5.66 -36.69
C THR A 93 0.14 5.88 -36.50
N ASP A 94 -0.67 5.06 -37.18
CA ASP A 94 -2.13 5.06 -36.99
C ASP A 94 -2.54 4.79 -35.52
N GLU A 95 -1.74 4.00 -34.79
CA GLU A 95 -1.98 3.73 -33.38
C GLU A 95 -1.72 4.97 -32.50
N GLN A 96 -0.64 5.71 -32.76
CA GLN A 96 -0.37 6.98 -32.09
C GLN A 96 -1.47 8.01 -32.38
N ILE A 97 -1.95 8.11 -33.62
CA ILE A 97 -3.07 8.99 -33.98
C ILE A 97 -4.35 8.63 -33.20
N LYS A 98 -4.65 7.33 -33.08
CA LYS A 98 -5.78 6.85 -32.26
C LYS A 98 -5.60 7.20 -30.78
N LEU A 99 -4.39 7.02 -30.26
CA LEU A 99 -4.06 7.32 -28.86
C LEU A 99 -4.21 8.82 -28.56
N VAL A 100 -3.73 9.70 -29.44
CA VAL A 100 -3.92 11.16 -29.31
C VAL A 100 -5.41 11.50 -29.25
N ASN A 101 -6.21 10.99 -30.20
CA ASN A 101 -7.66 11.22 -30.22
C ASN A 101 -8.37 10.71 -28.96
N LEU A 102 -7.91 9.60 -28.37
CA LEU A 102 -8.41 9.11 -27.09
C LEU A 102 -8.05 10.07 -25.94
N LYS A 103 -6.80 10.54 -25.89
CA LYS A 103 -6.28 11.44 -24.84
C LYS A 103 -6.93 12.82 -24.89
N LEU A 104 -7.26 13.36 -26.07
CA LEU A 104 -8.05 14.60 -26.22
C LEU A 104 -9.43 14.51 -25.55
N LYS A 105 -9.93 13.30 -25.30
CA LYS A 105 -11.25 13.04 -24.69
C LYS A 105 -11.17 12.33 -23.34
N SER A 106 -9.99 12.29 -22.73
CA SER A 106 -9.69 11.52 -21.52
C SER A 106 -10.47 11.97 -20.28
N ASN A 107 -10.51 13.28 -20.02
CA ASN A 107 -11.21 13.86 -18.87
C ASN A 107 -12.09 15.05 -19.27
N ALA A 108 -12.83 15.60 -18.30
CA ALA A 108 -13.79 16.68 -18.57
C ALA A 108 -13.13 17.95 -19.14
N ILE A 109 -11.95 18.33 -18.64
CA ILE A 109 -11.26 19.54 -19.12
C ILE A 109 -10.68 19.34 -20.52
N MET A 110 -10.11 18.17 -20.82
CA MET A 110 -9.62 17.83 -22.16
C MET A 110 -10.76 17.89 -23.18
N LYS A 111 -11.93 17.31 -22.87
CA LYS A 111 -13.13 17.39 -23.73
C LYS A 111 -13.62 18.82 -23.94
N LYS A 112 -13.45 19.69 -22.94
CA LYS A 112 -13.87 21.09 -23.00
C LYS A 112 -12.92 21.92 -23.87
N VAL A 113 -11.61 21.78 -23.69
CA VAL A 113 -10.58 22.52 -24.43
C VAL A 113 -10.51 22.05 -25.89
N PHE A 114 -10.49 20.74 -26.12
CA PHE A 114 -10.37 20.16 -27.46
C PHE A 114 -11.73 19.77 -28.05
N LYS A 115 -12.78 20.49 -27.67
CA LYS A 115 -14.13 20.22 -28.14
C LYS A 115 -14.16 20.28 -29.67
N ASP A 116 -14.76 19.27 -30.29
CA ASP A 116 -14.92 19.14 -31.74
C ASP A 116 -13.60 19.04 -32.55
N ILE A 117 -12.44 18.92 -31.89
CA ILE A 117 -11.16 18.67 -32.54
C ILE A 117 -10.95 17.16 -32.69
N LYS A 118 -10.67 16.73 -33.93
CA LYS A 118 -10.15 15.40 -34.25
C LYS A 118 -8.74 15.57 -34.81
N PHE A 119 -7.78 14.87 -34.22
CA PHE A 119 -6.39 15.00 -34.63
C PHE A 119 -6.14 14.48 -36.05
N SER A 120 -5.42 15.27 -36.84
CA SER A 120 -4.79 14.95 -38.13
C SER A 120 -3.41 15.63 -38.18
N LEU A 121 -2.52 15.19 -39.08
CA LEU A 121 -1.18 15.80 -39.22
C LEU A 121 -1.25 17.31 -39.54
N GLU A 122 -2.28 17.74 -40.27
CA GLU A 122 -2.51 19.14 -40.66
C GLU A 122 -2.84 20.06 -39.48
N ASN A 123 -3.39 19.53 -38.38
CA ASN A 123 -3.79 20.32 -37.22
C ASN A 123 -2.89 20.11 -35.98
N LYS A 124 -1.71 19.51 -36.17
CA LYS A 124 -0.68 19.30 -35.13
C LYS A 124 -0.36 20.60 -34.37
N GLU A 125 -0.01 21.66 -35.09
CA GLU A 125 0.34 22.96 -34.48
C GLU A 125 -0.82 23.57 -33.70
N ILE A 126 -2.05 23.47 -34.22
CA ILE A 126 -3.26 23.97 -33.53
C ILE A 126 -3.43 23.31 -32.16
N ILE A 127 -3.22 21.99 -32.09
CA ILE A 127 -3.32 21.26 -30.81
C ILE A 127 -2.20 21.69 -29.85
N ILE A 128 -0.97 21.81 -30.34
CA ILE A 128 0.18 22.24 -29.53
C ILE A 128 -0.07 23.64 -28.96
N ASP A 129 -0.56 24.58 -29.77
CA ASP A 129 -0.82 25.95 -29.32
C ASP A 129 -2.00 26.00 -28.34
N GLN A 130 -3.06 25.21 -28.56
CA GLN A 130 -4.14 25.08 -27.58
C GLN A 130 -3.66 24.52 -26.23
N ILE A 131 -2.70 23.58 -26.24
CA ILE A 131 -2.06 23.09 -25.01
C ILE A 131 -1.29 24.22 -24.32
N LYS A 132 -0.48 24.99 -25.06
CA LYS A 132 0.30 26.11 -24.50
C LYS A 132 -0.60 27.17 -23.87
N GLU A 133 -1.63 27.62 -24.59
CA GLU A 133 -2.58 28.65 -24.14
C GLU A 133 -3.35 28.21 -22.88
N ASN A 134 -3.70 26.92 -22.79
CA ASN A 134 -4.52 26.41 -21.70
C ASN A 134 -3.73 25.58 -20.66
N ARG A 135 -2.40 25.60 -20.68
CA ARG A 135 -1.55 24.66 -19.91
C ARG A 135 -1.91 24.62 -18.43
N LEU A 136 -1.93 25.78 -17.77
CA LEU A 136 -2.24 25.89 -16.34
C LEU A 136 -3.67 25.42 -16.02
N LEU A 137 -4.64 25.72 -16.89
CA LEU A 137 -6.03 25.28 -16.73
C LEU A 137 -6.16 23.75 -16.86
N LEU A 138 -5.50 23.16 -17.86
CA LEU A 138 -5.46 21.72 -18.09
C LEU A 138 -4.89 20.99 -16.87
N ILE A 139 -3.77 21.50 -16.33
CA ILE A 139 -3.13 20.95 -15.13
C ILE A 139 -4.07 21.06 -13.93
N LYS A 140 -4.57 22.28 -13.65
CA LYS A 140 -5.42 22.57 -12.48
C LYS A 140 -6.63 21.66 -12.44
N GLU A 141 -7.40 21.58 -13.52
CA GLU A 141 -8.64 20.81 -13.54
C GLU A 141 -8.41 19.30 -13.54
N THR A 142 -7.37 18.82 -14.23
CA THR A 142 -6.97 17.41 -14.20
C THR A 142 -6.57 17.00 -12.78
N TYR A 143 -5.74 17.81 -12.12
CA TYR A 143 -5.27 17.56 -10.76
C TYR A 143 -6.39 17.64 -9.72
N ARG A 144 -7.17 18.72 -9.77
CA ARG A 144 -8.26 19.02 -8.83
C ARG A 144 -9.32 17.92 -8.80
N SER A 145 -9.70 17.39 -9.97
CA SER A 145 -10.78 16.40 -10.09
C SER A 145 -10.31 14.94 -10.07
N GLY A 146 -9.01 14.68 -10.23
CA GLY A 146 -8.47 13.33 -10.33
C GLY A 146 -8.57 12.54 -9.02
N ARG A 147 -9.25 11.39 -9.04
CA ARG A 147 -9.34 10.45 -7.90
C ARG A 147 -8.01 9.78 -7.53
N SER A 148 -7.01 9.84 -8.42
CA SER A 148 -5.63 9.45 -8.14
C SER A 148 -4.76 10.63 -7.68
N LEU A 149 -5.33 11.84 -7.63
CA LEU A 149 -4.66 13.12 -7.41
C LEU A 149 -5.34 13.83 -6.22
N TYR A 150 -5.52 15.15 -6.31
CA TYR A 150 -5.99 16.00 -5.21
C TYR A 150 -7.33 15.55 -4.60
N ALA A 151 -8.29 15.12 -5.43
CA ALA A 151 -9.62 14.71 -4.96
C ALA A 151 -9.59 13.51 -4.01
N ASN A 152 -8.53 12.69 -4.04
CA ASN A 152 -8.35 11.60 -3.09
C ASN A 152 -8.04 12.12 -1.68
N PHE A 153 -7.40 13.28 -1.54
CA PHE A 153 -6.85 13.77 -0.28
C PHE A 153 -7.64 14.94 0.30
N ALA A 154 -8.19 15.80 -0.56
CA ALA A 154 -8.85 17.03 -0.16
C ALA A 154 -10.14 17.32 -0.95
N ASN A 155 -10.96 18.21 -0.41
CA ASN A 155 -12.13 18.74 -1.07
C ASN A 155 -11.70 19.52 -2.32
N ILE A 156 -12.20 19.09 -3.48
CA ILE A 156 -11.87 19.69 -4.78
C ILE A 156 -12.13 21.19 -4.85
N ASN A 157 -13.08 21.71 -4.05
CA ASN A 157 -13.42 23.12 -4.03
C ASN A 157 -12.49 23.96 -3.16
N SER A 158 -11.61 23.34 -2.36
CA SER A 158 -10.71 24.02 -1.44
C SER A 158 -9.32 24.33 -2.01
N LEU A 159 -8.97 23.76 -3.17
CA LEU A 159 -7.66 24.00 -3.79
C LEU A 159 -7.46 25.51 -4.05
N PHE A 160 -6.36 26.07 -3.55
CA PHE A 160 -6.02 27.51 -3.60
C PHE A 160 -7.00 28.45 -2.88
N GLN A 161 -7.94 27.92 -2.09
CA GLN A 161 -8.82 28.76 -1.28
C GLN A 161 -8.12 29.21 0.01
N ASP A 162 -8.58 30.33 0.56
CA ASP A 162 -8.22 30.77 1.90
C ASP A 162 -8.64 29.77 2.96
N VAL A 163 -8.01 29.89 4.14
CA VAL A 163 -8.31 29.05 5.30
C VAL A 163 -9.79 29.18 5.63
N GLY A 164 -10.48 28.04 5.68
CA GLY A 164 -11.93 28.00 5.88
C GLY A 164 -12.33 27.95 7.35
N SER A 165 -13.61 27.63 7.60
CA SER A 165 -14.11 27.28 8.94
C SER A 165 -14.12 25.77 9.21
N ILE A 166 -13.53 24.99 8.31
CA ILE A 166 -13.45 23.52 8.30
C ILE A 166 -12.17 23.10 7.59
N CYS A 167 -11.63 21.94 7.92
CA CYS A 167 -10.45 21.40 7.26
C CYS A 167 -10.72 21.05 5.79
N ARG A 168 -9.78 21.35 4.89
CA ARG A 168 -9.90 21.01 3.46
C ARG A 168 -9.76 19.53 3.15
N LEU A 169 -9.13 18.75 4.04
CA LEU A 169 -8.85 17.33 3.81
C LEU A 169 -10.13 16.48 3.81
N GLN A 170 -10.16 15.43 3.00
CA GLN A 170 -11.25 14.45 3.02
C GLN A 170 -11.38 13.83 4.41
N ASN A 171 -12.61 13.53 4.84
CA ASN A 171 -13.00 13.08 6.19
C ASN A 171 -12.83 14.10 7.33
N TYR A 172 -12.02 15.13 7.16
CA TYR A 172 -11.98 16.29 8.05
C TYR A 172 -12.87 17.45 7.54
N ASN A 173 -13.19 17.43 6.25
CA ASN A 173 -14.20 18.26 5.64
C ASN A 173 -15.60 17.79 6.07
N ILE A 174 -16.48 18.74 6.35
CA ILE A 174 -17.84 18.47 6.82
C ILE A 174 -18.86 19.24 5.99
N ASP A 175 -20.03 18.64 5.79
CA ASP A 175 -21.19 19.36 5.28
C ASP A 175 -21.76 20.22 6.43
N THR A 176 -21.31 21.48 6.51
CA THR A 176 -21.72 22.42 7.56
C THR A 176 -23.23 22.70 7.54
N GLY A 177 -23.88 22.59 6.38
CA GLY A 177 -25.32 22.79 6.24
C GLY A 177 -26.14 21.70 6.94
N LYS A 178 -25.62 20.47 7.00
CA LYS A 178 -26.35 19.33 7.58
C LYS A 178 -25.77 18.81 8.90
N LYS A 179 -24.46 18.93 9.11
CA LYS A 179 -23.74 18.24 10.20
C LYS A 179 -23.17 19.17 11.26
N SER A 180 -23.23 20.49 11.08
CA SER A 180 -22.63 21.49 11.99
C SER A 180 -23.03 21.29 13.46
N LYS A 181 -24.31 21.07 13.76
CA LYS A 181 -24.76 20.86 15.14
C LYS A 181 -24.26 19.53 15.73
N SER A 182 -24.28 18.45 14.96
CA SER A 182 -24.01 17.10 15.50
C SER A 182 -22.56 16.84 15.89
N ILE A 183 -21.62 17.60 15.32
CA ILE A 183 -20.19 17.45 15.59
C ILE A 183 -19.67 18.41 16.66
N SER A 184 -20.51 19.34 17.09
CA SER A 184 -20.10 20.43 17.97
C SER A 184 -20.58 20.17 19.38
N TYR A 185 -19.81 20.65 20.36
CA TYR A 185 -20.21 20.55 21.74
C TYR A 185 -21.52 21.30 21.98
N ASN A 186 -22.45 20.67 22.70
CA ASN A 186 -23.77 21.23 23.01
C ASN A 186 -24.55 21.73 21.76
N TRP A 187 -24.35 21.09 20.60
CA TRP A 187 -25.03 21.44 19.34
C TRP A 187 -24.80 22.90 18.88
N ASP A 188 -23.77 23.56 19.38
CA ASP A 188 -23.39 24.93 19.01
C ASP A 188 -22.13 24.91 18.14
N PHE A 189 -22.28 25.21 16.86
CA PHE A 189 -21.16 25.22 15.89
C PHE A 189 -20.05 26.20 16.26
N LYS A 190 -20.32 27.23 17.07
CA LYS A 190 -19.27 28.13 17.58
C LYS A 190 -18.25 27.42 18.47
N THR A 191 -18.59 26.25 19.02
CA THR A 191 -17.71 25.43 19.84
C THR A 191 -16.87 24.44 19.02
N TYR A 192 -17.13 24.33 17.71
CA TYR A 192 -16.38 23.44 16.84
C TYR A 192 -14.96 23.96 16.66
N ASN A 193 -13.98 23.16 17.08
CA ASN A 193 -12.58 23.47 16.87
C ASN A 193 -12.10 22.73 15.62
N PHE A 194 -11.56 23.47 14.65
CA PHE A 194 -11.06 22.92 13.40
C PHE A 194 -9.66 23.45 13.15
N GLU A 195 -8.95 22.74 12.27
CA GLU A 195 -7.61 23.11 11.87
C GLU A 195 -7.48 22.93 10.36
N ASP A 196 -7.25 24.04 9.66
CA ASP A 196 -7.04 24.10 8.22
C ASP A 196 -5.87 25.05 7.92
N GLU A 197 -5.05 24.68 6.95
CA GLU A 197 -3.92 25.48 6.49
C GLU A 197 -3.83 25.40 4.97
N LYS A 198 -3.37 26.49 4.31
CA LYS A 198 -3.16 26.49 2.85
C LYS A 198 -2.17 25.41 2.42
N GLU A 199 -1.16 25.18 3.25
CA GLU A 199 -0.09 24.21 3.05
C GLU A 199 -0.60 22.76 3.06
N PHE A 200 -1.83 22.50 3.51
CA PHE A 200 -2.45 21.19 3.37
C PHE A 200 -2.72 20.82 1.90
N ASP A 201 -2.68 21.78 0.97
CA ASP A 201 -2.69 21.50 -0.47
C ASP A 201 -1.45 20.68 -0.90
N PHE A 202 -0.35 20.71 -0.13
CA PHE A 202 0.88 19.96 -0.44
C PHE A 202 0.88 18.50 0.06
N ILE A 203 -0.13 18.09 0.85
CA ILE A 203 -0.22 16.73 1.39
C ILE A 203 -0.15 15.63 0.32
N PRO A 204 -0.80 15.74 -0.87
CA PRO A 204 -0.72 14.72 -1.90
C PRO A 204 0.70 14.40 -2.37
N PHE A 205 1.65 15.34 -2.26
CA PHE A 205 3.04 15.12 -2.68
C PHE A 205 3.86 14.32 -1.67
N ALA A 206 3.40 14.21 -0.42
CA ALA A 206 4.08 13.39 0.59
C ALA A 206 3.78 11.89 0.45
N PHE A 207 2.60 11.56 -0.09
CA PHE A 207 2.14 10.18 -0.22
C PHE A 207 2.73 9.46 -1.44
N SER A 208 2.82 8.14 -1.36
CA SER A 208 3.17 7.27 -2.49
C SER A 208 2.11 7.27 -3.59
N LYS A 209 2.52 7.15 -4.87
CA LYS A 209 1.65 7.29 -6.05
C LYS A 209 0.85 6.02 -6.41
N SER A 210 0.35 5.30 -5.42
CA SER A 210 -0.34 4.01 -5.57
C SER A 210 -1.86 4.11 -5.35
N TYR A 211 -2.56 2.99 -5.52
CA TYR A 211 -3.99 2.88 -5.21
C TYR A 211 -4.27 2.94 -3.69
N GLU A 212 -3.46 2.21 -2.94
CA GLU A 212 -3.33 2.33 -1.49
C GLU A 212 -2.04 3.10 -1.24
N SER A 213 -2.17 4.39 -0.91
CA SER A 213 -1.05 5.31 -0.74
C SER A 213 -0.63 5.40 0.72
N PHE A 214 0.67 5.60 0.97
CA PHE A 214 1.26 5.60 2.30
C PHE A 214 2.06 6.88 2.53
N PHE A 215 2.01 7.36 3.77
CA PHE A 215 2.88 8.39 4.32
C PHE A 215 3.41 7.88 5.67
N ILE A 216 4.73 7.83 5.82
CA ILE A 216 5.40 7.37 7.03
C ILE A 216 5.67 8.58 7.91
N ASN A 217 5.00 8.67 9.05
CA ASN A 217 5.16 9.77 10.00
C ASN A 217 6.17 9.38 11.09
N ASN A 218 7.45 9.30 10.70
CA ASN A 218 8.57 9.14 11.63
C ASN A 218 9.18 10.52 11.94
N ASN A 219 8.50 11.29 12.80
CA ASN A 219 8.87 12.66 13.19
C ASN A 219 10.12 12.75 14.11
N TYR A 220 11.14 11.92 13.89
CA TYR A 220 12.43 12.04 14.57
C TYR A 220 13.20 13.29 14.13
N SER A 221 13.14 13.58 12.82
CA SER A 221 13.54 14.87 12.25
C SER A 221 12.90 15.05 10.88
N ILE A 222 12.70 16.28 10.43
CA ILE A 222 12.23 16.65 9.09
C ILE A 222 13.12 16.02 8.01
N LYS A 223 14.44 15.99 8.21
CA LYS A 223 15.37 15.36 7.25
C LYS A 223 15.09 13.86 7.10
N GLN A 224 14.93 13.14 8.21
CA GLN A 224 14.60 11.71 8.18
C GLN A 224 13.20 11.45 7.62
N LEU A 225 12.23 12.29 7.99
CA LEU A 225 10.87 12.25 7.48
C LEU A 225 10.82 12.39 5.95
N PHE A 226 11.55 13.37 5.40
CA PHE A 226 11.68 13.59 3.96
C PHE A 226 12.35 12.40 3.25
N ASN A 227 13.50 11.95 3.75
CA ASN A 227 14.25 10.83 3.15
C ASN A 227 13.41 9.55 3.13
N THR A 228 12.75 9.23 4.24
CA THR A 228 11.93 8.02 4.38
C THR A 228 10.77 8.01 3.38
N ASN A 229 10.07 9.13 3.23
CA ASN A 229 8.93 9.22 2.30
C ASN A 229 9.35 9.30 0.83
N ASN A 230 10.57 9.74 0.52
CA ASN A 230 11.11 9.68 -0.85
C ASN A 230 11.45 8.26 -1.30
N LEU A 231 11.85 7.38 -0.39
CA LEU A 231 12.13 5.97 -0.72
C LEU A 231 10.88 5.24 -1.23
N ILE A 232 9.70 5.57 -0.70
CA ILE A 232 8.44 4.90 -1.07
C ILE A 232 7.65 5.63 -2.15
N SER A 233 7.97 6.89 -2.47
CA SER A 233 7.08 7.74 -3.29
C SER A 233 6.87 7.22 -4.71
N ASN A 234 7.89 6.60 -5.31
CA ASN A 234 7.89 6.09 -6.68
C ASN A 234 7.83 4.55 -6.75
N SER A 235 7.51 3.86 -5.66
CA SER A 235 7.37 2.41 -5.69
C SER A 235 6.07 1.99 -6.37
N ASP A 236 6.14 1.00 -7.27
CA ASP A 236 4.95 0.38 -7.88
C ASP A 236 4.08 -0.35 -6.85
N ASN A 237 4.71 -0.87 -5.78
CA ASN A 237 4.02 -1.49 -4.65
C ASN A 237 4.60 -0.94 -3.34
N PRO A 238 4.13 0.24 -2.90
CA PRO A 238 4.64 0.89 -1.70
C PRO A 238 4.46 0.08 -0.43
N ARG A 239 3.43 -0.77 -0.36
CA ARG A 239 3.24 -1.72 0.75
C ARG A 239 4.40 -2.72 0.82
N SER A 240 4.75 -3.30 -0.33
CA SER A 240 5.92 -4.16 -0.45
C SER A 240 7.19 -3.44 -0.05
N THR A 241 7.44 -2.25 -0.59
CA THR A 241 8.64 -1.48 -0.26
C THR A 241 8.70 -1.16 1.23
N LEU A 242 7.60 -0.68 1.82
CA LEU A 242 7.50 -0.41 3.24
C LEU A 242 7.92 -1.64 4.07
N PHE A 243 7.25 -2.78 3.88
CA PHE A 243 7.49 -3.95 4.73
C PHE A 243 8.75 -4.74 4.37
N SER A 244 9.20 -4.71 3.12
CA SER A 244 10.47 -5.35 2.75
C SER A 244 11.68 -4.53 3.18
N GLU A 245 11.62 -3.21 3.14
CA GLU A 245 12.71 -2.36 3.62
C GLU A 245 12.80 -2.35 5.15
N LEU A 246 11.68 -2.46 5.87
CA LEU A 246 11.70 -2.64 7.33
C LEU A 246 12.54 -3.85 7.78
N LYS A 247 12.75 -4.84 6.93
CA LYS A 247 13.68 -5.95 7.20
C LYS A 247 15.12 -5.46 7.40
N ASN A 248 15.52 -4.43 6.66
CA ASN A 248 16.85 -3.82 6.69
C ASN A 248 16.91 -2.67 7.71
N SER A 249 15.76 -2.07 8.03
CA SER A 249 15.66 -0.90 8.93
C SER A 249 15.38 -1.25 10.39
N ALA A 250 15.23 -2.54 10.72
CA ALA A 250 14.86 -2.99 12.07
C ALA A 250 15.83 -2.52 13.17
N ASP A 251 17.09 -2.27 12.81
CA ASP A 251 18.12 -1.78 13.74
C ASP A 251 18.03 -0.25 13.99
N PHE A 252 17.27 0.50 13.18
CA PHE A 252 17.16 1.96 13.25
C PHE A 252 15.83 2.45 13.83
N ILE A 253 14.82 1.59 13.93
CA ILE A 253 13.48 1.93 14.38
C ILE A 253 13.24 1.28 15.75
N ASP A 254 13.59 2.00 16.83
CA ASP A 254 13.35 1.55 18.21
C ASP A 254 11.99 2.01 18.77
N PHE A 255 11.12 2.57 17.92
CA PHE A 255 9.81 3.10 18.32
C PHE A 255 8.71 2.67 17.35
N ASP A 256 7.47 2.72 17.82
CA ASP A 256 6.30 2.44 17.00
C ASP A 256 6.13 3.54 15.94
N VAL A 257 6.08 3.16 14.67
CA VAL A 257 5.99 4.13 13.56
C VAL A 257 4.54 4.31 13.16
N GLU A 258 4.08 5.56 13.16
CA GLU A 258 2.79 5.92 12.59
C GLU A 258 2.89 5.97 11.06
N VAL A 259 1.97 5.28 10.40
CA VAL A 259 1.83 5.31 8.94
C VAL A 259 0.40 5.72 8.62
N ILE A 260 0.26 6.82 7.89
CA ILE A 260 -1.03 7.26 7.36
C ILE A 260 -1.23 6.61 6.01
N THR A 261 -2.41 6.02 5.84
CA THR A 261 -2.79 5.35 4.61
C THR A 261 -4.00 6.02 4.00
N LYS A 262 -4.00 6.17 2.68
CA LYS A 262 -5.15 6.66 1.93
C LYS A 262 -5.46 5.76 0.76
N ASN A 263 -6.62 5.11 0.82
CA ASN A 263 -7.16 4.28 -0.24
C ASN A 263 -8.14 5.09 -1.11
N ARG A 264 -8.09 4.90 -2.42
CA ARG A 264 -8.98 5.58 -3.38
C ARG A 264 -10.47 5.22 -3.22
N ASP A 265 -10.78 4.06 -2.64
CA ASP A 265 -12.16 3.62 -2.38
C ASP A 265 -12.73 4.11 -1.05
N LYS A 266 -11.91 4.78 -0.22
CA LYS A 266 -12.32 5.25 1.10
C LYS A 266 -12.30 6.76 1.11
N ASP A 267 -13.35 7.37 1.65
CA ASP A 267 -13.43 8.83 1.81
C ASP A 267 -12.65 9.34 3.05
N TYR A 268 -11.93 8.45 3.74
CA TYR A 268 -11.18 8.76 4.97
C TYR A 268 -9.74 8.26 4.92
N PHE A 269 -8.91 8.88 5.77
CA PHE A 269 -7.55 8.45 6.07
C PHE A 269 -7.60 7.37 7.16
N GLU A 270 -6.70 6.41 7.08
CA GLU A 270 -6.54 5.39 8.11
C GLU A 270 -5.13 5.46 8.69
N THR A 271 -5.03 5.26 9.99
CA THR A 271 -3.76 5.28 10.71
C THR A 271 -3.37 3.86 11.07
N LEU A 272 -2.14 3.50 10.75
CA LEU A 272 -1.53 2.21 11.02
C LEU A 272 -0.30 2.41 11.90
N TYR A 273 -0.24 1.71 13.03
CA TYR A 273 0.93 1.71 13.90
C TYR A 273 1.77 0.45 13.64
N ILE A 274 2.99 0.64 13.17
CA ILE A 274 3.96 -0.43 12.99
C ILE A 274 4.70 -0.62 14.31
N ARG A 275 4.30 -1.66 15.05
CA ARG A 275 4.87 -1.95 16.38
C ARG A 275 6.21 -2.66 16.28
N LYS A 276 7.05 -2.51 17.30
CA LYS A 276 8.36 -3.20 17.40
C LYS A 276 8.26 -4.73 17.18
N ASP A 277 7.23 -5.37 17.71
CA ASP A 277 7.00 -6.82 17.50
C ASP A 277 6.70 -7.16 16.03
N ALA A 278 5.94 -6.32 15.33
CA ALA A 278 5.67 -6.50 13.90
C ALA A 278 6.95 -6.35 13.08
N ILE A 279 7.78 -5.35 13.38
CA ILE A 279 9.10 -5.13 12.75
C ILE A 279 9.99 -6.38 12.93
N ARG A 280 10.05 -6.93 14.15
CA ARG A 280 10.79 -8.17 14.45
C ARG A 280 10.28 -9.37 13.64
N ILE A 281 8.98 -9.47 13.41
CA ILE A 281 8.41 -10.55 12.58
C ILE A 281 8.81 -10.33 11.12
N PHE A 282 8.61 -9.13 10.57
CA PHE A 282 8.97 -8.80 9.18
C PHE A 282 10.47 -9.03 8.90
N SER A 283 11.36 -8.68 9.83
CA SER A 283 12.81 -8.87 9.65
C SER A 283 13.22 -10.35 9.57
N LYS A 284 12.49 -11.23 10.25
CA LYS A 284 12.71 -12.68 10.24
C LYS A 284 12.12 -13.39 9.01
N ILE A 285 11.35 -12.70 8.17
CA ILE A 285 10.80 -13.30 6.94
C ILE A 285 11.93 -13.52 5.92
N LYS A 286 12.29 -14.78 5.72
CA LYS A 286 13.33 -15.17 4.74
C LYS A 286 12.84 -14.98 3.30
N ASN A 287 11.63 -15.46 3.00
CA ASN A 287 11.09 -15.56 1.65
C ASN A 287 9.89 -14.62 1.41
N TYR A 288 10.10 -13.31 1.51
CA TYR A 288 9.00 -12.33 1.34
C TYR A 288 8.29 -12.44 -0.02
N LYS A 289 8.99 -12.85 -1.09
CA LYS A 289 8.37 -13.11 -2.41
C LYS A 289 7.25 -14.16 -2.36
N ALA A 290 7.27 -15.09 -1.40
CA ALA A 290 6.25 -16.13 -1.27
C ALA A 290 4.88 -15.57 -0.85
N ILE A 291 4.81 -14.36 -0.28
CA ILE A 291 3.53 -13.72 0.05
C ILE A 291 3.09 -12.70 -1.02
N LYS A 292 3.93 -12.41 -2.02
CA LYS A 292 3.61 -11.50 -3.14
C LYS A 292 2.79 -12.19 -4.24
N ILE A 293 1.69 -12.83 -3.86
CA ILE A 293 0.79 -13.51 -4.81
C ILE A 293 -0.66 -13.06 -4.64
N LYS A 294 -1.42 -13.13 -5.73
CA LYS A 294 -2.88 -13.11 -5.68
C LYS A 294 -3.37 -14.55 -5.51
N TYR A 295 -4.35 -14.76 -4.66
CA TYR A 295 -5.00 -16.05 -4.53
C TYR A 295 -6.51 -15.91 -4.72
N ARG A 296 -7.11 -16.93 -5.33
CA ARG A 296 -8.53 -16.93 -5.69
C ARG A 296 -9.37 -17.45 -4.54
N VAL A 297 -10.33 -16.66 -4.08
CA VAL A 297 -11.32 -17.06 -3.05
C VAL A 297 -12.49 -17.77 -3.72
N ASN A 298 -13.02 -17.20 -4.81
CA ASN A 298 -14.07 -17.78 -5.65
C ASN A 298 -13.88 -17.33 -7.11
N GLU A 299 -14.82 -17.68 -8.00
CA GLU A 299 -14.63 -17.44 -9.43
C GLU A 299 -14.38 -15.96 -9.80
N ASN A 300 -14.96 -15.02 -9.07
CA ASN A 300 -14.90 -13.60 -9.43
C ASN A 300 -14.09 -12.76 -8.43
N TYR A 301 -13.47 -13.40 -7.44
CA TYR A 301 -12.85 -12.69 -6.33
C TYR A 301 -11.45 -13.23 -6.01
N ASN A 302 -10.45 -12.38 -6.29
CA ASN A 302 -9.06 -12.59 -5.92
C ASN A 302 -8.69 -11.64 -4.79
N ARG A 303 -7.85 -12.11 -3.87
CA ARG A 303 -7.26 -11.28 -2.81
C ARG A 303 -5.74 -11.31 -2.90
N TYR A 304 -5.11 -10.30 -2.32
CA TYR A 304 -3.66 -10.16 -2.26
C TYR A 304 -3.14 -10.76 -0.96
N LEU A 305 -2.35 -11.83 -1.06
CA LEU A 305 -1.85 -12.55 0.11
C LEU A 305 -0.98 -11.64 0.98
N GLU A 306 -0.14 -10.82 0.35
CA GLU A 306 0.73 -9.85 1.03
C GLU A 306 -0.06 -8.92 1.94
N LYS A 307 -1.21 -8.41 1.48
CA LYS A 307 -2.04 -7.50 2.26
C LYS A 307 -2.56 -8.19 3.53
N GLU A 308 -3.13 -9.37 3.39
CA GLU A 308 -3.69 -10.09 4.55
C GLU A 308 -2.63 -10.52 5.55
N VAL A 309 -1.47 -10.97 5.06
CA VAL A 309 -0.34 -11.33 5.92
C VAL A 309 0.20 -10.11 6.65
N SER A 310 0.45 -9.01 5.94
CA SER A 310 0.97 -7.79 6.57
C SER A 310 -0.01 -7.21 7.58
N ASP A 311 -1.29 -7.11 7.24
CA ASP A 311 -2.33 -6.65 8.17
C ASP A 311 -2.45 -7.57 9.40
N SER A 312 -2.27 -8.89 9.24
CA SER A 312 -2.28 -9.84 10.35
C SER A 312 -1.07 -9.66 11.27
N ILE A 313 0.13 -9.48 10.70
CA ILE A 313 1.37 -9.22 11.47
C ILE A 313 1.22 -7.92 12.27
N LEU A 314 0.73 -6.85 11.64
CA LEU A 314 0.58 -5.53 12.27
C LEU A 314 -0.41 -5.53 13.43
N ASN A 315 -1.43 -6.38 13.34
CA ASN A 315 -2.48 -6.51 14.36
C ASN A 315 -2.24 -7.68 15.34
N ASN A 316 -1.11 -8.39 15.24
CA ASN A 316 -0.81 -9.60 16.01
C ASN A 316 -1.93 -10.67 15.92
N ILE A 317 -2.52 -10.81 14.73
CA ILE A 317 -3.58 -11.77 14.44
C ILE A 317 -2.96 -13.04 13.86
N LYS A 318 -3.33 -14.19 14.41
CA LYS A 318 -2.91 -15.51 13.92
C LYS A 318 -3.42 -15.74 12.50
N ILE A 319 -2.56 -16.31 11.65
CA ILE A 319 -2.79 -16.51 10.21
C ILE A 319 -3.45 -17.89 9.94
N ASP A 320 -3.92 -18.57 10.99
CA ASP A 320 -4.56 -19.89 10.95
C ASP A 320 -5.61 -20.00 9.84
N ALA A 321 -6.57 -19.06 9.80
CA ALA A 321 -7.66 -19.06 8.82
C ALA A 321 -7.16 -18.97 7.37
N LEU A 322 -6.07 -18.23 7.12
CA LEU A 322 -5.48 -18.07 5.81
C LEU A 322 -4.73 -19.34 5.38
N ILE A 323 -3.99 -19.96 6.30
CA ILE A 323 -3.31 -21.25 6.09
C ILE A 323 -4.35 -22.32 5.76
N GLU A 324 -5.39 -22.45 6.59
CA GLU A 324 -6.48 -23.42 6.40
C GLU A 324 -7.18 -23.24 5.06
N MET A 325 -7.46 -21.99 4.68
CA MET A 325 -8.09 -21.67 3.41
C MET A 325 -7.21 -22.01 2.19
N LEU A 326 -5.88 -21.86 2.28
CA LEU A 326 -4.96 -22.27 1.20
C LEU A 326 -4.70 -23.78 1.18
N LEU A 327 -4.84 -24.48 2.32
CA LEU A 327 -4.75 -25.93 2.41
C LEU A 327 -5.94 -26.64 1.74
N LYS A 328 -7.11 -26.01 1.70
CA LYS A 328 -8.31 -26.60 1.08
C LYS A 328 -8.03 -27.02 -0.36
N PRO A 329 -8.39 -28.25 -0.76
CA PRO A 329 -8.28 -28.65 -2.15
C PRO A 329 -9.15 -27.74 -3.02
N LYS A 330 -8.57 -27.24 -4.10
CA LYS A 330 -9.31 -26.50 -5.13
C LYS A 330 -9.27 -27.32 -6.40
N GLN A 331 -10.45 -27.57 -6.98
CA GLN A 331 -10.56 -28.32 -8.22
C GLN A 331 -10.30 -27.39 -9.39
N ASP A 332 -9.45 -27.83 -10.31
CA ASP A 332 -9.27 -27.17 -11.60
C ASP A 332 -10.64 -27.06 -12.29
N THR A 333 -10.88 -25.90 -12.89
CA THR A 333 -12.03 -25.72 -13.79
C THR A 333 -11.54 -25.69 -15.22
N ALA A 334 -12.44 -25.86 -16.18
CA ALA A 334 -12.09 -25.76 -17.60
C ALA A 334 -11.41 -24.43 -17.97
N LYS A 335 -11.62 -23.37 -17.17
CA LYS A 335 -11.07 -22.02 -17.39
C LYS A 335 -9.87 -21.69 -16.52
N TYR A 336 -9.59 -22.47 -15.47
CA TYR A 336 -8.57 -22.08 -14.48
C TYR A 336 -7.95 -23.28 -13.80
N LYS A 337 -6.62 -23.31 -13.82
CA LYS A 337 -5.81 -24.26 -13.08
C LYS A 337 -5.38 -23.65 -11.76
N TYR A 338 -5.75 -24.29 -10.65
CA TYR A 338 -5.35 -23.81 -9.33
C TYR A 338 -3.87 -24.08 -9.09
N PRO A 339 -3.09 -23.05 -8.70
CA PRO A 339 -1.68 -23.25 -8.41
C PRO A 339 -1.52 -24.02 -7.10
N ASN A 340 -0.42 -24.77 -7.00
CA ASN A 340 -0.02 -25.42 -5.77
C ASN A 340 0.57 -24.38 -4.80
N TYR A 341 -0.15 -24.09 -3.72
CA TYR A 341 0.27 -23.11 -2.71
C TYR A 341 1.23 -23.68 -1.65
N SER A 342 1.75 -24.91 -1.80
CA SER A 342 2.58 -25.57 -0.78
C SER A 342 3.79 -24.72 -0.32
N TYR A 343 4.45 -24.05 -1.27
CA TYR A 343 5.55 -23.13 -0.97
C TYR A 343 5.09 -21.88 -0.19
N ASN A 344 3.95 -21.31 -0.57
CA ASN A 344 3.35 -20.17 0.12
C ASN A 344 2.93 -20.56 1.54
N ILE A 345 2.23 -21.69 1.69
CA ILE A 345 1.77 -22.24 2.97
C ILE A 345 2.95 -22.48 3.91
N LYS A 346 4.06 -23.04 3.41
CA LYS A 346 5.28 -23.20 4.21
C LYS A 346 5.74 -21.86 4.79
N THR A 347 5.78 -20.81 3.96
CA THR A 347 6.17 -19.47 4.42
C THR A 347 5.15 -18.89 5.41
N LEU A 348 3.86 -19.11 5.19
CA LEU A 348 2.81 -18.66 6.12
C LEU A 348 2.93 -19.34 7.49
N ILE A 349 3.26 -20.64 7.53
CA ILE A 349 3.48 -21.38 8.78
C ILE A 349 4.69 -20.80 9.53
N GLU A 350 5.79 -20.50 8.82
CA GLU A 350 6.97 -19.86 9.41
C GLU A 350 6.60 -18.51 10.04
N ILE A 351 5.84 -17.66 9.33
CA ILE A 351 5.36 -16.37 9.84
C ILE A 351 4.42 -16.55 11.03
N ASN A 352 3.45 -17.47 10.93
CA ASN A 352 2.48 -17.72 11.99
C ASN A 352 3.15 -18.22 13.28
N THR A 353 4.23 -19.00 13.16
CA THR A 353 5.03 -19.44 14.31
C THR A 353 5.69 -18.27 15.03
N LEU A 354 6.14 -17.25 14.27
CA LEU A 354 6.69 -16.02 14.86
C LEU A 354 5.61 -15.22 15.60
N ILE A 355 4.38 -15.16 15.07
CA ILE A 355 3.23 -14.49 15.70
C ILE A 355 2.83 -15.19 17.00
N TYR A 356 2.89 -16.52 17.06
CA TYR A 356 2.62 -17.30 18.27
C TYR A 356 3.68 -17.12 19.39
N GLY A 357 4.80 -16.41 19.14
CA GLY A 357 5.82 -16.11 20.14
C GLY A 357 7.16 -16.85 19.99
N GLY A 358 7.45 -17.48 18.85
CA GLY A 358 8.78 -18.03 18.53
C GLY A 358 9.07 -19.45 19.03
N ASP A 359 10.36 -19.83 19.03
CA ASP A 359 11.04 -21.16 18.91
C ASP A 359 10.53 -22.40 19.69
N LYS A 360 9.44 -22.31 20.46
CA LYS A 360 8.92 -23.43 21.25
C LYS A 360 8.56 -24.68 20.44
N MET A 361 8.27 -24.56 19.14
CA MET A 361 7.69 -25.64 18.33
C MET A 361 8.55 -26.06 17.12
N ASP A 362 9.74 -25.48 16.91
CA ASP A 362 10.55 -25.75 15.72
C ASP A 362 11.01 -27.23 15.64
N LYS A 363 11.36 -27.83 16.78
CA LYS A 363 11.75 -29.26 16.85
C LYS A 363 10.59 -30.18 16.43
N GLN A 364 9.39 -29.90 16.91
CA GLN A 364 8.18 -30.66 16.62
C GLN A 364 7.76 -30.50 15.16
N MET A 365 7.86 -29.30 14.61
CA MET A 365 7.58 -29.05 13.20
C MET A 365 8.57 -29.78 12.29
N LYS A 366 9.86 -29.82 12.66
CA LYS A 366 10.87 -30.65 11.98
C LYS A 366 10.53 -32.14 12.05
N SER A 367 10.10 -32.63 13.22
CA SER A 367 9.64 -34.00 13.42
C SER A 367 8.42 -34.31 12.53
N ALA A 368 7.41 -33.45 12.53
CA ALA A 368 6.23 -33.56 11.69
C ALA A 368 6.56 -33.59 10.19
N TYR A 369 7.43 -32.69 9.72
CA TYR A 369 7.89 -32.69 8.34
C TYR A 369 8.59 -34.02 7.97
N ALA A 370 9.52 -34.48 8.80
CA ALA A 370 10.26 -35.72 8.56
C ALA A 370 9.32 -36.94 8.53
N SER A 371 8.39 -37.03 9.48
CA SER A 371 7.38 -38.10 9.53
C SER A 371 6.47 -38.09 8.30
N ALA A 372 6.01 -36.92 7.85
CA ALA A 372 5.21 -36.81 6.62
C ALA A 372 5.99 -37.30 5.39
N LYS A 373 7.27 -36.96 5.26
CA LYS A 373 8.11 -37.45 4.14
C LYS A 373 8.37 -38.95 4.20
N ARG A 374 8.43 -39.55 5.40
CA ARG A 374 8.49 -41.02 5.54
C ARG A 374 7.17 -41.67 5.11
N VAL A 375 6.03 -41.14 5.57
CA VAL A 375 4.70 -41.63 5.16
C VAL A 375 4.58 -41.67 3.64
N MET A 376 4.98 -40.60 2.94
CA MET A 376 4.94 -40.55 1.48
C MET A 376 5.78 -41.63 0.77
N LYS A 377 6.77 -42.22 1.44
CA LYS A 377 7.60 -43.32 0.91
C LYS A 377 7.02 -44.69 1.24
N GLU A 378 6.39 -44.84 2.40
CA GLU A 378 5.91 -46.12 2.91
C GLU A 378 4.52 -46.51 2.34
N ILE A 379 3.69 -45.55 1.94
CA ILE A 379 2.32 -45.83 1.48
C ILE A 379 2.01 -45.28 0.07
N PRO A 380 1.07 -45.91 -0.66
CA PRO A 380 0.67 -45.46 -2.00
C PRO A 380 0.13 -44.02 -2.02
N GLU A 381 0.41 -43.29 -3.10
CA GLU A 381 0.04 -41.87 -3.28
C GLU A 381 -1.45 -41.60 -3.08
N ASN A 382 -2.32 -42.43 -3.67
CA ASN A 382 -3.77 -42.30 -3.53
C ASN A 382 -4.24 -42.43 -2.05
N LYS A 383 -3.51 -43.20 -1.24
CA LYS A 383 -3.78 -43.31 0.21
C LYS A 383 -3.28 -42.08 0.95
N VAL A 384 -2.09 -41.57 0.62
CA VAL A 384 -1.58 -40.29 1.17
C VAL A 384 -2.60 -39.19 0.93
N ASP A 385 -3.09 -39.05 -0.30
CA ASP A 385 -4.07 -38.02 -0.65
C ASP A 385 -5.39 -38.20 0.12
N SER A 386 -5.88 -39.43 0.25
CA SER A 386 -7.10 -39.71 1.02
C SER A 386 -6.97 -39.30 2.50
N TYR A 387 -5.87 -39.66 3.16
CA TYR A 387 -5.63 -39.27 4.55
C TYR A 387 -5.43 -37.77 4.70
N LYS A 388 -4.67 -37.15 3.80
CA LYS A 388 -4.49 -35.70 3.75
C LYS A 388 -5.83 -34.96 3.63
N GLN A 389 -6.75 -35.42 2.79
CA GLN A 389 -8.08 -34.83 2.68
C GLN A 389 -8.89 -34.94 3.97
N LYS A 390 -8.82 -36.09 4.65
CA LYS A 390 -9.48 -36.27 5.96
C LYS A 390 -8.91 -35.30 7.01
N LEU A 391 -7.59 -35.11 7.04
CA LEU A 391 -6.90 -34.19 7.95
C LEU A 391 -7.29 -32.72 7.66
N ILE A 392 -7.29 -32.30 6.39
CA ILE A 392 -7.72 -30.95 5.98
C ILE A 392 -9.18 -30.70 6.36
N SER A 393 -10.05 -31.68 6.14
CA SER A 393 -11.47 -31.60 6.50
C SER A 393 -11.64 -31.41 8.00
N ALA A 394 -10.99 -32.25 8.82
CA ALA A 394 -11.04 -32.16 10.28
C ALA A 394 -10.60 -30.78 10.80
N ILE A 395 -9.47 -30.25 10.31
CA ILE A 395 -9.02 -28.89 10.68
C ILE A 395 -10.02 -27.82 10.25
N THR A 396 -10.53 -27.90 9.02
CA THR A 396 -11.47 -26.90 8.49
C THR A 396 -12.75 -26.81 9.33
N PHE A 397 -13.23 -27.95 9.83
CA PHE A 397 -14.41 -28.03 10.69
C PHE A 397 -14.08 -27.84 12.19
N LYS A 398 -12.82 -27.57 12.53
CA LYS A 398 -12.32 -27.47 13.92
C LYS A 398 -12.61 -28.72 14.76
N ASP A 399 -12.65 -29.88 14.11
CA ASP A 399 -12.85 -31.18 14.74
C ASP A 399 -11.48 -31.81 15.06
N TYR A 400 -10.84 -31.29 16.12
CA TYR A 400 -9.47 -31.65 16.49
C TYR A 400 -9.35 -33.09 17.02
N ASP A 401 -10.39 -33.62 17.65
CA ASP A 401 -10.44 -35.02 18.06
C ASP A 401 -10.40 -35.94 16.84
N ARG A 402 -11.21 -35.65 15.82
CA ARG A 402 -11.15 -36.38 14.56
C ARG A 402 -9.80 -36.25 13.86
N PHE A 403 -9.17 -35.08 13.93
CA PHE A 403 -7.81 -34.92 13.40
C PHE A 403 -6.85 -35.92 14.05
N CYS A 404 -6.86 -35.99 15.39
CA CYS A 404 -6.01 -36.87 16.16
C CYS A 404 -6.28 -38.35 15.88
N GLN A 405 -7.55 -38.74 15.74
CA GLN A 405 -7.94 -40.10 15.35
C GLN A 405 -7.42 -40.47 13.95
N VAL A 406 -7.55 -39.57 12.97
CA VAL A 406 -7.04 -39.79 11.60
C VAL A 406 -5.51 -39.89 11.61
N LEU A 407 -4.83 -39.11 12.47
CA LEU A 407 -3.38 -39.15 12.63
C LEU A 407 -2.91 -40.51 13.17
N LEU A 408 -3.59 -41.06 14.19
CA LEU A 408 -3.32 -42.40 14.73
C LEU A 408 -3.57 -43.51 13.70
N GLN A 409 -4.67 -43.42 12.94
CA GLN A 409 -4.97 -44.36 11.85
C GLN A 409 -3.87 -44.34 10.78
N LEU A 410 -3.42 -43.15 10.38
CA LEU A 410 -2.34 -43.01 9.41
C LEU A 410 -1.01 -43.56 9.94
N SER A 411 -0.69 -43.33 11.21
CA SER A 411 0.50 -43.90 11.85
C SER A 411 0.45 -45.44 11.82
N SER A 412 -0.66 -46.03 12.22
CA SER A 412 -0.86 -47.48 12.20
C SER A 412 -0.79 -48.07 10.79
N TYR A 413 -1.36 -47.38 9.79
CA TYR A 413 -1.36 -47.85 8.41
C TYR A 413 0.02 -47.76 7.73
N SER A 414 0.77 -46.69 8.02
CA SER A 414 2.09 -46.45 7.42
C SER A 414 3.25 -47.09 8.18
N GLY A 415 3.03 -47.54 9.43
CA GLY A 415 4.09 -48.00 10.32
C GLY A 415 5.02 -46.90 10.83
N VAL A 416 4.73 -45.62 10.52
CA VAL A 416 5.55 -44.48 10.93
C VAL A 416 5.06 -43.94 12.27
N VAL A 417 5.95 -43.85 13.26
CA VAL A 417 5.68 -43.24 14.56
C VAL A 417 5.66 -41.71 14.44
N PHE A 418 4.66 -41.07 15.07
CA PHE A 418 4.47 -39.62 15.05
C PHE A 418 4.72 -39.00 16.43
N ASP A 419 5.99 -38.83 16.79
CA ASP A 419 6.36 -38.28 18.11
C ASP A 419 5.81 -36.85 18.33
N PHE A 420 5.65 -36.06 17.25
CA PHE A 420 5.06 -34.73 17.33
C PHE A 420 3.57 -34.74 17.72
N ALA A 421 2.88 -35.89 17.63
CA ALA A 421 1.45 -35.99 17.85
C ALA A 421 1.07 -35.76 19.32
N TYR A 422 1.96 -36.07 20.26
CA TYR A 422 1.70 -35.86 21.69
C TYR A 422 1.41 -34.39 22.03
N ASP A 423 2.11 -33.45 21.39
CA ASP A 423 1.88 -32.01 21.60
C ASP A 423 0.51 -31.59 21.06
N LEU A 424 0.05 -32.19 19.95
CA LEU A 424 -1.29 -31.96 19.42
C LEU A 424 -2.38 -32.56 20.32
N PHE A 425 -2.12 -33.72 20.94
CA PHE A 425 -3.04 -34.36 21.87
C PHE A 425 -3.16 -33.59 23.19
N GLY A 426 -2.07 -32.96 23.64
CA GLY A 426 -2.06 -32.15 24.86
C GLY A 426 -2.79 -30.81 24.68
N ASN A 427 -2.45 -30.05 23.64
CA ASN A 427 -3.10 -28.76 23.35
C ASN A 427 -3.06 -28.45 21.85
N PHE A 428 -4.13 -28.79 21.13
CA PHE A 428 -4.19 -28.59 19.70
C PHE A 428 -4.13 -27.10 19.30
N ASP A 429 -4.81 -26.22 20.04
CA ASP A 429 -4.93 -24.80 19.71
C ASP A 429 -3.61 -24.04 19.79
N GLU A 430 -2.75 -24.39 20.76
CA GLU A 430 -1.39 -23.86 20.84
C GLU A 430 -0.47 -24.48 19.78
N ASN A 431 -0.79 -25.70 19.32
CA ASN A 431 0.09 -26.50 18.48
C ASN A 431 -0.29 -26.60 16.99
N LYS A 432 -1.23 -25.78 16.51
CA LYS A 432 -1.76 -25.82 15.13
C LYS A 432 -0.69 -25.81 14.03
N ASN A 433 0.40 -25.05 14.22
CA ASN A 433 1.49 -24.99 13.24
C ASN A 433 2.17 -26.34 13.00
N ILE A 434 2.20 -27.25 13.98
CA ILE A 434 2.70 -28.62 13.80
C ILE A 434 1.77 -29.39 12.86
N ALA A 435 0.46 -29.31 13.08
CA ALA A 435 -0.53 -29.94 12.22
C ALA A 435 -0.48 -29.40 10.79
N TYR A 436 -0.41 -28.08 10.62
CA TYR A 436 -0.26 -27.46 9.30
C TYR A 436 1.03 -27.89 8.60
N THR A 437 2.14 -28.00 9.34
CA THR A 437 3.42 -28.48 8.80
C THR A 437 3.31 -29.90 8.28
N PHE A 438 2.70 -30.80 9.08
CA PHE A 438 2.50 -32.20 8.68
C PHE A 438 1.69 -32.30 7.40
N ILE A 439 0.52 -31.64 7.34
CA ILE A 439 -0.38 -31.69 6.17
C ILE A 439 0.31 -31.11 4.93
N ASN A 440 0.98 -29.97 5.07
CA ASN A 440 1.65 -29.33 3.93
C ASN A 440 2.80 -30.19 3.41
N ALA A 441 3.49 -30.92 4.29
CA ALA A 441 4.60 -31.81 3.92
C ALA A 441 4.16 -33.08 3.17
N LEU A 442 2.89 -33.49 3.29
CA LEU A 442 2.27 -34.57 2.48
C LEU A 442 2.04 -34.16 1.01
N ASN A 443 2.36 -32.92 0.62
CA ASN A 443 2.43 -32.53 -0.80
C ASN A 443 3.71 -33.05 -1.47
N LYS A 444 3.61 -33.42 -2.76
CA LYS A 444 4.77 -33.50 -3.65
C LYS A 444 5.46 -32.14 -3.69
N GLU A 445 6.79 -32.12 -3.59
CA GLU A 445 7.54 -30.87 -3.66
C GLU A 445 7.26 -30.21 -5.01
N SER A 446 6.71 -28.99 -4.97
CA SER A 446 6.57 -28.17 -6.17
C SER A 446 7.98 -27.74 -6.62
N ASN A 447 8.30 -27.91 -7.90
CA ASN A 447 9.49 -27.31 -8.51
C ASN A 447 9.60 -25.84 -8.09
N LYS A 448 10.81 -25.41 -7.69
CA LYS A 448 11.13 -24.04 -7.28
C LYS A 448 10.76 -22.98 -8.33
N ASP A 449 10.50 -23.40 -9.57
CA ASP A 449 10.19 -22.55 -10.72
C ASP A 449 8.74 -22.05 -10.80
N ASN A 450 7.84 -22.49 -9.90
CA ASN A 450 6.46 -21.99 -9.84
C ASN A 450 6.29 -20.79 -8.88
N GLY A 451 7.39 -20.14 -8.49
CA GLY A 451 7.35 -18.84 -7.85
C GLY A 451 6.80 -17.79 -8.81
N GLY A 452 5.46 -17.72 -8.89
CA GLY A 452 4.69 -16.68 -9.55
C GLY A 452 5.29 -16.17 -10.85
N LYS A 453 5.04 -16.85 -11.98
CA LYS A 453 4.92 -16.07 -13.22
C LYS A 453 3.83 -15.05 -12.95
N ALA A 454 4.23 -13.78 -12.92
CA ALA A 454 3.29 -12.68 -13.01
C ALA A 454 2.49 -12.93 -14.28
N ASN A 455 1.24 -13.37 -14.13
CA ASN A 455 0.29 -13.15 -15.20
C ASN A 455 0.12 -11.64 -15.24
N GLU A 456 0.49 -11.06 -16.38
CA GLU A 456 0.32 -9.66 -16.77
C GLU A 456 -0.99 -9.05 -16.30
#